data_AF-A0A2S7KNY9-F1
#
_entry.id   AF-A0A2S7KNY9-F1
#
_cell.length_a   1.000
_cell.length_b   1.000
_cell.length_c   1.000
_cell.angle_alpha   90.00
_cell.angle_beta   90.00
_cell.angle_gamma   90.00
#
_symmetry.space_group_name_H-M   'P 1'
#
loop_
_entity.id
_entity.type
_entity.pdbx_description
1 polymer ?
#
loop_
_entity_poly.entity_id
_entity_poly.type
_entity_poly.pdbx_seq_one_letter_code
_entity_poly.pdbx_strand_id
1 'polypeptide(L)'
;MNEISIDRFENKPGFTSDLADFDNSKMELHIRADVKNRKLLSELNIEKLWLIGAKEKDIEQIFSLHQPKYVSLYQLLAKDLSCLENLNKCETLITEWNTKATELWNIESNPNLRKLAIRDYSKISDLSELERATQLKSLSLDGGLNKELKVDSLKPLANLTQLEYLRLTSIKVVDESLDPISHLRNLKTLELSNQFPTQEYAKLSVKLTQTECSMFRPYQEVEIKDENGNLIYDRMITGKRKPFLLSAKDQARIEKYEKEFEKLKNNYAQHRV
;
A
#
# COMPACT_ATOMS: atom_id res chain seq x y z
N MET A 1 5.11 -9.48 -12.26
CA MET A 1 5.19 -8.89 -10.90
C MET A 1 5.90 -9.87 -10.00
N ASN A 2 6.74 -9.37 -9.10
CA ASN A 2 7.43 -10.23 -8.13
C ASN A 2 6.39 -10.85 -7.20
N GLU A 3 6.52 -12.14 -6.84
CA GLU A 3 5.53 -12.86 -6.01
C GLU A 3 5.24 -12.18 -4.67
N ILE A 4 6.12 -11.31 -4.21
CA ILE A 4 6.00 -10.60 -2.94
C ILE A 4 5.16 -9.32 -3.08
N SER A 5 5.14 -8.68 -4.25
CA SER A 5 4.45 -7.38 -4.44
C SER A 5 2.92 -7.49 -4.52
N ILE A 6 2.25 -6.37 -4.25
CA ILE A 6 0.81 -6.17 -4.52
C ILE A 6 0.67 -5.21 -5.70
N ASP A 7 -0.03 -5.66 -6.74
CA ASP A 7 -0.32 -4.82 -7.90
C ASP A 7 -1.19 -3.63 -7.48
N ARG A 8 -0.80 -2.43 -7.89
CA ARG A 8 -1.70 -1.26 -7.75
C ARG A 8 -2.85 -1.36 -8.74
N PHE A 9 -2.60 -1.84 -9.95
CA PHE A 9 -3.54 -1.88 -11.05
C PHE A 9 -3.89 -3.34 -11.38
N GLU A 10 -4.61 -3.96 -10.46
CA GLU A 10 -5.00 -5.37 -10.58
C GLU A 10 -5.58 -5.71 -11.95
N ASN A 11 -5.09 -6.79 -12.55
CA ASN A 11 -5.70 -7.37 -13.75
C ASN A 11 -6.95 -8.18 -13.34
N LYS A 12 -8.13 -7.60 -13.57
CA LYS A 12 -9.44 -8.19 -13.18
C LYS A 12 -10.05 -8.95 -14.35
N PRO A 13 -10.75 -10.08 -14.10
CA PRO A 13 -11.48 -10.78 -15.16
C PRO A 13 -12.71 -9.97 -15.62
N GLY A 14 -13.34 -10.45 -16.69
CA GLY A 14 -14.61 -9.91 -17.18
C GLY A 14 -15.68 -9.88 -16.09
N PHE A 15 -16.49 -8.83 -16.09
CA PHE A 15 -17.54 -8.62 -15.10
C PHE A 15 -18.69 -9.62 -15.27
N THR A 16 -19.19 -10.17 -14.17
CA THR A 16 -20.33 -11.10 -14.14
C THR A 16 -21.52 -10.44 -13.44
N SER A 17 -22.62 -10.22 -14.15
CA SER A 17 -23.85 -9.61 -13.60
C SER A 17 -24.83 -10.62 -12.99
N ASP A 18 -24.73 -11.89 -13.40
CA ASP A 18 -25.56 -12.99 -12.93
C ASP A 18 -24.70 -14.26 -12.83
N LEU A 19 -24.71 -14.90 -11.66
CA LEU A 19 -23.93 -16.11 -11.44
C LEU A 19 -24.47 -17.34 -12.16
N ALA A 20 -25.73 -17.30 -12.65
CA ALA A 20 -26.27 -18.39 -13.47
C ALA A 20 -25.56 -18.51 -14.83
N ASP A 21 -24.97 -17.40 -15.30
CA ASP A 21 -24.25 -17.34 -16.57
C ASP A 21 -22.73 -17.52 -16.39
N PHE A 22 -22.27 -17.81 -15.17
CA PHE A 22 -20.84 -17.93 -14.88
C PHE A 22 -20.27 -19.24 -15.43
N ASP A 23 -19.08 -19.14 -16.04
CA ASP A 23 -18.33 -20.31 -16.50
C ASP A 23 -17.63 -20.97 -15.30
N ASN A 24 -18.20 -22.07 -14.80
CA ASN A 24 -17.72 -22.79 -13.62
C ASN A 24 -16.30 -23.38 -13.78
N SER A 25 -15.71 -23.37 -14.97
CA SER A 25 -14.30 -23.72 -15.15
C SER A 25 -13.34 -22.61 -14.69
N LYS A 26 -13.84 -21.37 -14.51
CA LYS A 26 -13.04 -20.22 -14.08
C LYS A 26 -12.96 -20.14 -12.56
N MET A 27 -11.80 -19.68 -12.09
CA MET A 27 -11.48 -19.53 -10.66
C MET A 27 -11.32 -18.06 -10.25
N GLU A 28 -11.52 -17.14 -11.20
CA GLU A 28 -11.43 -15.69 -11.02
C GLU A 28 -12.80 -15.07 -11.30
N LEU A 29 -13.34 -14.34 -10.33
CA LEU A 29 -14.70 -13.80 -10.40
C LEU A 29 -14.70 -12.31 -10.06
N HIS A 30 -15.36 -11.50 -10.91
CA HIS A 30 -15.54 -10.07 -10.69
C HIS A 30 -17.01 -9.71 -10.71
N ILE A 31 -17.55 -9.28 -9.57
CA ILE A 31 -18.98 -9.08 -9.33
C ILE A 31 -19.26 -7.82 -8.49
N ARG A 32 -20.51 -7.36 -8.51
CA ARG A 32 -21.04 -6.44 -7.49
C ARG A 32 -21.67 -7.22 -6.33
N ALA A 33 -21.77 -6.59 -5.16
CA ALA A 33 -22.41 -7.18 -3.98
C ALA A 33 -23.87 -7.61 -4.21
N ASP A 34 -24.58 -6.93 -5.12
CA ASP A 34 -25.96 -7.19 -5.53
C ASP A 34 -26.08 -8.14 -6.75
N VAL A 35 -25.06 -8.98 -7.01
CA VAL A 35 -25.08 -9.95 -8.13
C VAL A 35 -26.31 -10.87 -8.06
N LYS A 36 -26.91 -11.13 -9.22
CA LYS A 36 -28.03 -12.08 -9.32
C LYS A 36 -27.55 -13.51 -9.06
N ASN A 37 -28.44 -14.33 -8.50
CA ASN A 37 -28.17 -15.72 -8.14
C ASN A 37 -26.97 -15.90 -7.20
N ARG A 38 -26.70 -14.92 -6.33
CA ARG A 38 -25.59 -14.92 -5.35
C ARG A 38 -25.41 -16.22 -4.55
N LYS A 39 -26.50 -16.95 -4.27
CA LYS A 39 -26.45 -18.23 -3.55
C LYS A 39 -25.59 -19.28 -4.26
N LEU A 40 -25.46 -19.22 -5.59
CA LEU A 40 -24.64 -20.13 -6.37
C LEU A 40 -23.14 -20.06 -6.01
N LEU A 41 -22.68 -19.00 -5.32
CA LEU A 41 -21.31 -18.91 -4.82
C LEU A 41 -20.87 -20.15 -4.02
N SER A 42 -21.76 -20.80 -3.27
CA SER A 42 -21.42 -22.00 -2.49
C SER A 42 -21.08 -23.23 -3.34
N GLU A 43 -21.37 -23.18 -4.64
CA GLU A 43 -21.13 -24.26 -5.60
C GLU A 43 -19.91 -23.98 -6.50
N LEU A 44 -19.33 -22.77 -6.42
CA LEU A 44 -18.22 -22.34 -7.27
C LEU A 44 -16.86 -22.55 -6.59
N ASN A 45 -15.83 -22.78 -7.38
CA ASN A 45 -14.45 -22.90 -6.91
C ASN A 45 -13.63 -21.64 -7.20
N ILE A 46 -14.05 -20.49 -6.65
CA ILE A 46 -13.38 -19.21 -6.89
C ILE A 46 -12.15 -19.06 -5.99
N GLU A 47 -10.97 -18.91 -6.57
CA GLU A 47 -9.75 -18.59 -5.83
C GLU A 47 -9.56 -17.09 -5.63
N LYS A 48 -9.96 -16.29 -6.62
CA LYS A 48 -9.82 -14.82 -6.60
C LYS A 48 -11.14 -14.12 -6.86
N LEU A 49 -11.52 -13.26 -5.92
CA LEU A 49 -12.77 -12.50 -5.97
C LEU A 49 -12.49 -10.99 -5.97
N TRP A 50 -12.99 -10.31 -6.99
CA TRP A 50 -13.15 -8.87 -7.03
C TRP A 50 -14.60 -8.52 -6.76
N LEU A 51 -14.84 -7.80 -5.66
CA LEU A 51 -16.17 -7.45 -5.18
C LEU A 51 -16.33 -5.93 -5.12
N ILE A 52 -17.38 -5.43 -5.76
CA ILE A 52 -17.69 -4.00 -5.80
C ILE A 52 -18.90 -3.66 -4.92
N GLY A 53 -18.78 -2.60 -4.12
CA GLY A 53 -19.91 -1.91 -3.49
C GLY A 53 -20.53 -2.64 -2.31
N ALA A 54 -19.75 -3.46 -1.60
CA ALA A 54 -20.22 -4.29 -0.50
C ALA A 54 -20.35 -3.51 0.82
N LYS A 55 -21.44 -3.76 1.56
CA LYS A 55 -21.61 -3.39 2.97
C LYS A 55 -21.28 -4.58 3.87
N GLU A 56 -21.29 -4.38 5.18
CA GLU A 56 -20.98 -5.39 6.21
C GLU A 56 -21.78 -6.69 5.99
N LYS A 57 -23.10 -6.58 5.84
CA LYS A 57 -23.98 -7.74 5.62
C LYS A 57 -23.69 -8.46 4.31
N ASP A 58 -23.24 -7.74 3.28
CA ASP A 58 -22.89 -8.35 1.99
C ASP A 58 -21.60 -9.17 2.13
N ILE A 59 -20.60 -8.61 2.82
CA ILE A 59 -19.32 -9.27 3.15
C ILE A 59 -19.59 -10.56 3.94
N GLU A 60 -20.36 -10.48 5.02
CA GLU A 60 -20.72 -11.65 5.85
C GLU A 60 -21.46 -12.73 5.05
N GLN A 61 -22.44 -12.34 4.23
CA GLN A 61 -23.23 -13.28 3.44
C GLN A 61 -22.42 -13.91 2.30
N ILE A 62 -21.57 -13.15 1.63
CA ILE A 62 -20.73 -13.67 0.54
C ILE A 62 -19.68 -14.62 1.10
N PHE A 63 -19.01 -14.22 2.18
CA PHE A 63 -17.91 -15.02 2.73
C PHE A 63 -18.40 -16.21 3.58
N SER A 64 -19.66 -16.22 4.05
CA SER A 64 -20.25 -17.46 4.57
C SER A 64 -20.52 -18.51 3.48
N LEU A 65 -20.75 -18.10 2.23
CA LEU A 65 -20.99 -19.01 1.11
C LEU A 65 -19.67 -19.51 0.50
N HIS A 66 -18.67 -18.65 0.41
CA HIS A 66 -17.43 -18.97 -0.28
C HIS A 66 -16.21 -18.27 0.32
N GLN A 67 -15.06 -18.94 0.34
CA GLN A 67 -13.84 -18.47 1.03
C GLN A 67 -12.63 -18.42 0.07
N PRO A 68 -12.52 -17.38 -0.78
CA PRO A 68 -11.39 -17.20 -1.69
C PRO A 68 -10.06 -16.96 -0.96
N LYS A 69 -8.95 -17.26 -1.64
CA LYS A 69 -7.59 -16.95 -1.17
C LYS A 69 -7.19 -15.50 -1.48
N TYR A 70 -7.77 -14.94 -2.53
CA TYR A 70 -7.53 -13.56 -2.95
C TYR A 70 -8.84 -12.81 -2.96
N VAL A 71 -8.91 -11.69 -2.23
CA VAL A 71 -10.09 -10.85 -2.13
C VAL A 71 -9.70 -9.40 -2.37
N SER A 72 -10.31 -8.78 -3.38
CA SER A 72 -10.22 -7.34 -3.63
C SER A 72 -11.60 -6.71 -3.49
N LEU A 73 -11.70 -5.76 -2.56
CA LEU A 73 -12.93 -5.06 -2.20
C LEU A 73 -12.81 -3.61 -2.66
N TYR A 74 -13.53 -3.25 -3.72
CA TYR A 74 -13.61 -1.88 -4.20
C TYR A 74 -14.94 -1.25 -3.79
N GLN A 75 -14.92 0.04 -3.42
CA GLN A 75 -16.08 0.70 -2.81
C GLN A 75 -16.58 -0.07 -1.58
N LEU A 76 -15.70 -0.32 -0.62
CA LEU A 76 -16.09 -0.97 0.63
C LEU A 76 -16.92 0.01 1.48
N LEU A 77 -18.23 -0.22 1.53
CA LEU A 77 -19.20 0.66 2.19
C LEU A 77 -19.43 0.33 3.67
N ALA A 78 -18.64 -0.59 4.22
CA ALA A 78 -18.64 -0.99 5.62
C ALA A 78 -18.16 0.15 6.54
N LYS A 79 -18.91 0.40 7.61
CA LYS A 79 -18.55 1.24 8.75
C LYS A 79 -17.75 0.46 9.79
N ASP A 80 -18.18 -0.77 10.07
CA ASP A 80 -17.49 -1.70 10.95
C ASP A 80 -16.76 -2.73 10.09
N LEU A 81 -15.44 -2.82 10.26
CA LEU A 81 -14.60 -3.73 9.49
C LEU A 81 -14.49 -5.12 10.12
N SER A 82 -15.10 -5.39 11.27
CA SER A 82 -15.15 -6.73 11.88
C SER A 82 -15.72 -7.79 10.93
N CYS A 83 -16.54 -7.39 9.95
CA CYS A 83 -16.99 -8.27 8.88
C CYS A 83 -15.85 -8.94 8.07
N LEU A 84 -14.66 -8.34 8.04
CA LEU A 84 -13.45 -8.87 7.39
C LEU A 84 -12.78 -10.00 8.20
N GLU A 85 -13.09 -10.13 9.49
CA GLU A 85 -12.56 -11.20 10.35
C GLU A 85 -13.01 -12.58 9.88
N ASN A 86 -14.10 -12.67 9.11
CA ASN A 86 -14.62 -13.92 8.56
C ASN A 86 -13.81 -14.48 7.37
N LEU A 87 -12.78 -13.76 6.90
CA LEU A 87 -11.93 -14.15 5.76
C LEU A 87 -10.84 -15.16 6.19
N ASN A 88 -11.26 -16.35 6.56
CA ASN A 88 -10.40 -17.35 7.21
C ASN A 88 -9.37 -17.99 6.27
N LYS A 89 -9.68 -18.10 4.97
CA LYS A 89 -8.76 -18.66 3.96
C LYS A 89 -7.99 -17.60 3.16
N CYS A 90 -8.27 -16.32 3.40
CA CYS A 90 -7.70 -15.25 2.61
C CYS A 90 -6.19 -15.11 2.88
N GLU A 91 -5.41 -15.15 1.80
CA GLU A 91 -3.96 -14.95 1.79
C GLU A 91 -3.59 -13.55 1.28
N THR A 92 -4.42 -12.97 0.40
CA THR A 92 -4.26 -11.61 -0.13
C THR A 92 -5.56 -10.83 -0.02
N LEU A 93 -5.54 -9.76 0.77
CA LEU A 93 -6.66 -8.84 0.94
C LEU A 93 -6.30 -7.45 0.42
N ILE A 94 -7.10 -6.93 -0.49
CA ILE A 94 -7.04 -5.55 -0.96
C ILE A 94 -8.36 -4.89 -0.62
N THR A 95 -8.31 -3.79 0.13
CA THR A 95 -9.48 -2.97 0.42
C THR A 95 -9.28 -1.57 -0.11
N GLU A 96 -10.26 -1.07 -0.85
CA GLU A 96 -10.15 0.20 -1.55
C GLU A 96 -11.44 1.02 -1.44
N TRP A 97 -11.24 2.33 -1.29
CA TRP A 97 -12.29 3.34 -1.25
C TRP A 97 -13.32 3.08 -0.14
N ASN A 98 -12.88 3.23 1.11
CA ASN A 98 -13.75 3.22 2.28
C ASN A 98 -13.85 4.64 2.87
N THR A 99 -15.07 5.14 2.98
CA THR A 99 -15.34 6.51 3.46
C THR A 99 -15.95 6.56 4.86
N LYS A 100 -16.06 5.41 5.53
CA LYS A 100 -16.93 5.24 6.69
C LYS A 100 -16.24 4.69 7.92
N ALA A 101 -15.41 3.67 7.76
CA ALA A 101 -14.71 3.02 8.85
C ALA A 101 -13.71 3.97 9.51
N THR A 102 -13.68 3.93 10.83
CA THR A 102 -12.79 4.75 11.67
C THR A 102 -11.66 3.94 12.30
N GLU A 103 -11.80 2.63 12.31
CA GLU A 103 -10.84 1.69 12.89
C GLU A 103 -10.62 0.49 11.96
N LEU A 104 -9.47 -0.14 12.11
CA LEU A 104 -9.17 -1.43 11.49
C LEU A 104 -9.82 -2.56 12.31
N TRP A 105 -10.01 -3.71 11.67
CA TRP A 105 -10.54 -4.91 12.33
C TRP A 105 -9.43 -5.65 13.08
N ASN A 106 -9.79 -6.67 13.86
CA ASN A 106 -8.80 -7.55 14.46
C ASN A 106 -8.12 -8.41 13.38
N ILE A 107 -6.92 -8.00 12.96
CA ILE A 107 -6.19 -8.67 11.87
C ILE A 107 -5.72 -10.08 12.24
N GLU A 108 -5.61 -10.40 13.54
CA GLU A 108 -5.25 -11.76 13.99
C GLU A 108 -6.32 -12.79 13.62
N SER A 109 -7.56 -12.36 13.40
CA SER A 109 -8.63 -13.23 12.89
C SER A 109 -8.35 -13.76 11.47
N ASN A 110 -7.36 -13.20 10.76
CA ASN A 110 -6.93 -13.68 9.44
C ASN A 110 -5.50 -14.30 9.49
N PRO A 111 -5.32 -15.50 10.07
CA PRO A 111 -4.00 -16.09 10.28
C PRO A 111 -3.26 -16.46 8.97
N ASN A 112 -4.00 -16.62 7.87
CA ASN A 112 -3.45 -16.95 6.56
C ASN A 112 -3.05 -15.71 5.74
N LEU A 113 -3.39 -14.50 6.19
CA LEU A 113 -3.11 -13.28 5.45
C LEU A 113 -1.59 -13.10 5.32
N ARG A 114 -1.10 -12.89 4.10
CA ARG A 114 0.31 -12.60 3.80
C ARG A 114 0.49 -11.27 3.09
N LYS A 115 -0.54 -10.81 2.38
CA LYS A 115 -0.54 -9.57 1.64
C LYS A 115 -1.75 -8.73 2.00
N LEU A 116 -1.51 -7.49 2.41
CA LEU A 116 -2.55 -6.54 2.75
C LEU A 116 -2.34 -5.23 1.99
N ALA A 117 -3.37 -4.75 1.31
CA ALA A 117 -3.43 -3.38 0.82
C ALA A 117 -4.65 -2.65 1.37
N ILE A 118 -4.43 -1.47 1.94
CA ILE A 118 -5.48 -0.56 2.42
C ILE A 118 -5.33 0.74 1.62
N ARG A 119 -6.34 1.08 0.81
CA ARG A 119 -6.28 2.14 -0.18
C ARG A 119 -7.45 3.10 -0.11
N ASP A 120 -7.19 4.40 -0.20
CA ASP A 120 -8.21 5.44 -0.26
C ASP A 120 -9.23 5.38 0.90
N TYR A 121 -8.71 5.21 2.11
CA TYR A 121 -9.50 5.30 3.34
C TYR A 121 -9.55 6.75 3.81
N SER A 122 -10.76 7.27 4.04
CA SER A 122 -10.92 8.70 4.33
C SER A 122 -10.96 9.06 5.81
N LYS A 123 -11.11 8.07 6.70
CA LYS A 123 -11.40 8.22 8.14
C LYS A 123 -10.56 7.35 9.09
N ILE A 124 -9.76 6.41 8.58
CA ILE A 124 -8.80 5.67 9.42
C ILE A 124 -7.53 6.49 9.55
N SER A 125 -7.09 6.70 10.80
CA SER A 125 -5.80 7.31 11.13
C SER A 125 -4.97 6.45 12.08
N ASP A 126 -5.63 5.71 12.97
CA ASP A 126 -5.00 4.75 13.87
C ASP A 126 -4.73 3.43 13.13
N LEU A 127 -3.48 2.97 13.21
CA LEU A 127 -3.00 1.74 12.60
C LEU A 127 -2.67 0.66 13.63
N SER A 128 -3.07 0.81 14.90
CA SER A 128 -2.64 -0.05 16.01
C SER A 128 -2.87 -1.55 15.77
N GLU A 129 -3.96 -1.93 15.10
CA GLU A 129 -4.23 -3.34 14.74
C GLU A 129 -3.16 -3.96 13.82
N LEU A 130 -2.43 -3.14 13.04
CA LEU A 130 -1.30 -3.64 12.22
C LEU A 130 -0.14 -4.14 13.09
N GLU A 131 -0.03 -3.74 14.36
CA GLU A 131 1.05 -4.22 15.25
C GLU A 131 1.02 -5.74 15.41
N ARG A 132 -0.16 -6.34 15.32
CA ARG A 132 -0.40 -7.77 15.47
C ARG A 132 -0.25 -8.55 14.16
N ALA A 133 -0.17 -7.87 13.02
CA ALA A 133 -0.15 -8.48 11.68
C ALA A 133 1.23 -9.08 11.29
N THR A 134 1.94 -9.67 12.25
CA THR A 134 3.34 -10.14 12.14
C THR A 134 3.57 -11.25 11.11
N GLN A 135 2.49 -11.86 10.60
CA GLN A 135 2.48 -12.83 9.52
C GLN A 135 2.63 -12.21 8.12
N LEU A 136 2.45 -10.90 7.98
CA LEU A 136 2.49 -10.22 6.68
C LEU A 136 3.89 -10.25 6.04
N LYS A 137 3.91 -10.50 4.74
CA LYS A 137 5.08 -10.39 3.86
C LYS A 137 5.02 -9.15 2.96
N SER A 138 3.83 -8.64 2.70
CA SER A 138 3.61 -7.47 1.87
C SER A 138 2.54 -6.56 2.45
N LEU A 139 2.86 -5.28 2.56
CA LEU A 139 1.92 -4.25 2.99
C LEU A 139 1.92 -3.06 2.03
N SER A 140 0.73 -2.59 1.66
CA SER A 140 0.51 -1.38 0.88
C SER A 140 -0.46 -0.46 1.63
N LEU A 141 -0.03 0.74 1.98
CA LEU A 141 -0.90 1.78 2.50
C LEU A 141 -0.88 2.94 1.51
N ASP A 142 -2.01 3.18 0.85
CA ASP A 142 -2.08 4.16 -0.22
C ASP A 142 -3.23 5.16 -0.02
N GLY A 143 -2.93 6.45 -0.21
CA GLY A 143 -3.97 7.46 -0.38
C GLY A 143 -4.72 7.31 -1.71
N GLY A 144 -5.87 7.98 -1.79
CA GLY A 144 -6.63 8.10 -3.04
C GLY A 144 -6.00 9.08 -4.03
N LEU A 145 -6.65 9.23 -5.18
CA LEU A 145 -6.24 10.16 -6.24
C LEU A 145 -6.26 11.62 -5.78
N ASN A 146 -7.23 11.98 -4.93
CA ASN A 146 -7.50 13.36 -4.54
C ASN A 146 -7.19 13.65 -3.07
N LYS A 147 -6.91 12.63 -2.26
CA LYS A 147 -6.74 12.76 -0.81
C LYS A 147 -5.71 11.77 -0.30
N GLU A 148 -4.77 12.30 0.49
CA GLU A 148 -3.80 11.48 1.20
C GLU A 148 -4.48 10.63 2.29
N LEU A 149 -3.98 9.41 2.50
CA LEU A 149 -4.28 8.63 3.70
C LEU A 149 -3.52 9.26 4.87
N LYS A 150 -4.24 9.87 5.81
CA LYS A 150 -3.67 10.53 6.99
C LYS A 150 -3.61 9.54 8.14
N VAL A 151 -2.41 9.27 8.65
CA VAL A 151 -2.20 8.33 9.75
C VAL A 151 -1.45 9.00 10.89
N ASP A 152 -1.77 8.62 12.12
CA ASP A 152 -1.23 9.27 13.30
C ASP A 152 0.26 8.96 13.49
N SER A 153 0.66 7.71 13.23
CA SER A 153 2.06 7.29 13.27
C SER A 153 2.26 5.98 12.50
N LEU A 154 3.51 5.68 12.12
CA LEU A 154 3.92 4.39 11.55
C LEU A 154 4.41 3.40 12.62
N LYS A 155 4.37 3.75 13.91
CA LYS A 155 4.84 2.89 15.02
C LYS A 155 4.33 1.44 14.96
N PRO A 156 3.05 1.16 14.66
CA PRO A 156 2.56 -0.22 14.57
C PRO A 156 3.31 -1.09 13.55
N LEU A 157 3.94 -0.49 12.54
CA LEU A 157 4.68 -1.23 11.53
C LEU A 157 6.01 -1.80 12.05
N ALA A 158 6.56 -1.29 13.16
CA ALA A 158 7.89 -1.69 13.64
C ALA A 158 7.99 -3.20 13.97
N ASN A 159 6.88 -3.83 14.36
CA ASN A 159 6.83 -5.25 14.71
C ASN A 159 6.68 -6.18 13.50
N LEU A 160 6.40 -5.63 12.31
CA LEU A 160 6.19 -6.40 11.08
C LEU A 160 7.49 -6.87 10.42
N THR A 161 8.40 -7.40 11.22
CA THR A 161 9.78 -7.75 10.85
C THR A 161 9.89 -8.79 9.74
N GLN A 162 8.80 -9.50 9.42
CA GLN A 162 8.71 -10.43 8.30
C GLN A 162 8.37 -9.77 6.95
N LEU A 163 8.07 -8.48 6.92
CA LEU A 163 7.77 -7.76 5.68
C LEU A 163 8.97 -7.78 4.74
N GLU A 164 8.69 -8.12 3.49
CA GLU A 164 9.62 -8.13 2.38
C GLU A 164 9.29 -7.03 1.37
N TYR A 165 8.03 -6.56 1.35
CA TYR A 165 7.56 -5.45 0.54
C TYR A 165 6.73 -4.47 1.37
N LEU A 166 7.05 -3.18 1.24
CA LEU A 166 6.28 -2.09 1.84
C LEU A 166 6.10 -0.98 0.82
N ARG A 167 4.84 -0.60 0.56
CA ARG A 167 4.49 0.61 -0.20
C ARG A 167 3.73 1.58 0.68
N LEU A 168 4.22 2.82 0.73
CA LEU A 168 3.59 3.96 1.39
C LEU A 168 3.52 5.13 0.41
N THR A 169 2.42 5.22 -0.36
CA THR A 169 2.26 6.27 -1.37
C THR A 169 1.03 7.13 -1.11
N SER A 170 1.13 8.44 -1.34
CA SER A 170 0.03 9.38 -1.01
C SER A 170 -0.41 9.23 0.46
N ILE A 171 0.53 8.99 1.37
CA ILE A 171 0.28 8.95 2.81
C ILE A 171 0.81 10.22 3.48
N LYS A 172 0.15 10.65 4.56
CA LYS A 172 0.61 11.72 5.43
C LYS A 172 0.66 11.22 6.86
N VAL A 173 1.86 11.07 7.38
CA VAL A 173 2.11 10.70 8.78
C VAL A 173 2.22 11.97 9.60
N VAL A 174 1.50 12.07 10.72
CA VAL A 174 1.42 13.31 11.53
C VAL A 174 2.79 13.72 12.09
N ASP A 175 3.57 12.77 12.60
CA ASP A 175 4.92 13.01 13.15
C ASP A 175 6.01 13.13 12.07
N GLU A 176 5.66 12.95 10.79
CA GLU A 176 6.55 12.97 9.64
C GLU A 176 7.75 12.01 9.74
N SER A 177 7.67 10.95 10.55
CA SER A 177 8.79 10.03 10.79
C SER A 177 8.67 8.71 10.02
N LEU A 178 9.82 8.24 9.51
CA LEU A 178 10.02 6.91 8.92
C LEU A 178 10.77 5.95 9.87
N ASP A 179 11.10 6.37 11.08
CA ASP A 179 11.88 5.58 12.05
C ASP A 179 11.37 4.16 12.28
N PRO A 180 10.05 3.91 12.43
CA PRO A 180 9.52 2.57 12.62
C PRO A 180 9.95 1.58 11.52
N ILE A 181 10.08 2.05 10.27
CA ILE A 181 10.45 1.23 9.11
C ILE A 181 11.90 0.70 9.25
N SER A 182 12.77 1.36 10.03
CA SER A 182 14.16 0.91 10.24
C SER A 182 14.28 -0.44 10.98
N HIS A 183 13.20 -0.94 11.57
CA HIS A 183 13.11 -2.26 12.19
C HIS A 183 12.81 -3.38 11.18
N LEU A 184 12.38 -3.04 9.96
CA LEU A 184 11.99 -4.00 8.91
C LEU A 184 13.22 -4.55 8.18
N ARG A 185 14.05 -5.34 8.86
CA ARG A 185 15.35 -5.80 8.33
C ARG A 185 15.26 -6.79 7.18
N ASN A 186 14.11 -7.43 6.98
CA ASN A 186 13.85 -8.34 5.85
C ASN A 186 13.29 -7.63 4.61
N LEU A 187 13.12 -6.30 4.67
CA LEU A 187 12.50 -5.56 3.59
C LEU A 187 13.38 -5.58 2.33
N LYS A 188 12.86 -6.13 1.24
CA LYS A 188 13.55 -6.21 -0.05
C LYS A 188 13.21 -4.99 -0.91
N THR A 189 11.95 -4.56 -0.89
CA THR A 189 11.47 -3.42 -1.68
C THR A 189 10.69 -2.46 -0.80
N LEU A 190 11.05 -1.17 -0.90
CA LEU A 190 10.39 -0.08 -0.21
C LEU A 190 10.02 1.02 -1.21
N GLU A 191 8.72 1.24 -1.38
CA GLU A 191 8.20 2.30 -2.22
C GLU A 191 7.64 3.44 -1.33
N LEU A 192 8.23 4.63 -1.47
CA LEU A 192 7.84 5.82 -0.70
C LEU A 192 7.51 6.97 -1.66
N SER A 193 6.48 7.76 -1.33
CA SER A 193 6.31 9.08 -1.95
C SER A 193 7.33 10.08 -1.39
N ASN A 194 7.63 11.13 -2.16
CA ASN A 194 8.54 12.20 -1.76
C ASN A 194 7.88 13.23 -0.81
N GLN A 195 7.37 12.77 0.35
CA GLN A 195 6.56 13.55 1.29
C GLN A 195 7.16 13.70 2.69
N PHE A 196 8.33 13.10 2.95
CA PHE A 196 9.00 13.13 4.25
C PHE A 196 10.24 14.04 4.23
N PRO A 197 10.72 14.56 5.37
CA PRO A 197 11.98 15.31 5.42
C PRO A 197 13.15 14.51 4.81
N THR A 198 14.09 15.20 4.14
CA THR A 198 15.28 14.57 3.51
C THR A 198 16.05 13.67 4.48
N GLN A 199 16.12 14.06 5.75
CA GLN A 199 16.80 13.38 6.84
C GLN A 199 16.24 11.98 7.09
N GLU A 200 14.92 11.79 6.99
CA GLU A 200 14.27 10.49 7.21
C GLU A 200 14.71 9.49 6.13
N TYR A 201 14.73 9.90 4.86
CA TYR A 201 15.23 9.06 3.76
C TYR A 201 16.72 8.74 3.91
N ALA A 202 17.54 9.73 4.24
CA ALA A 202 18.98 9.54 4.43
C ALA A 202 19.27 8.57 5.59
N LYS A 203 18.59 8.74 6.74
CA LYS A 203 18.69 7.85 7.90
C LYS A 203 18.26 6.43 7.54
N LEU A 204 17.13 6.27 6.86
CA LEU A 204 16.62 4.95 6.51
C LEU A 204 17.56 4.23 5.52
N SER A 205 18.15 4.96 4.57
CA SER A 205 19.08 4.41 3.57
C SER A 205 20.31 3.71 4.17
N VAL A 206 20.78 4.17 5.33
CA VAL A 206 21.92 3.55 6.02
C VAL A 206 21.51 2.45 7.02
N LYS A 207 20.22 2.37 7.36
CA LYS A 207 19.68 1.31 8.22
C LYS A 207 19.20 0.11 7.40
N LEU A 208 18.65 0.36 6.21
CA LEU A 208 18.09 -0.63 5.30
C LEU A 208 18.96 -0.81 4.05
N THR A 209 20.23 -1.18 4.23
CA THR A 209 21.24 -1.20 3.16
C THR A 209 21.02 -2.28 2.10
N GLN A 210 20.15 -3.26 2.36
CA GLN A 210 19.80 -4.32 1.43
C GLN A 210 18.43 -4.10 0.76
N THR A 211 17.75 -3.00 1.09
CA THR A 211 16.42 -2.69 0.58
C THR A 211 16.53 -1.82 -0.67
N GLU A 212 15.85 -2.23 -1.73
CA GLU A 212 15.64 -1.40 -2.91
C GLU A 212 14.63 -0.30 -2.59
N CYS A 213 15.08 0.95 -2.64
CA CYS A 213 14.23 2.12 -2.51
C CYS A 213 14.79 3.23 -3.39
N SER A 214 13.98 3.75 -4.31
CA SER A 214 14.38 4.88 -5.16
C SER A 214 14.79 6.07 -4.29
N MET A 215 14.04 6.35 -3.22
CA MET A 215 14.23 7.51 -2.33
C MET A 215 15.52 7.47 -1.48
N PHE A 216 16.34 6.42 -1.56
CA PHE A 216 17.67 6.36 -0.92
C PHE A 216 18.77 7.08 -1.70
N ARG A 217 18.36 7.97 -2.62
CA ARG A 217 19.23 8.80 -3.45
C ARG A 217 18.90 10.28 -3.23
N PRO A 218 19.84 11.20 -3.48
CA PRO A 218 19.61 12.64 -3.31
C PRO A 218 18.54 13.22 -4.24
N TYR A 219 18.27 12.57 -5.37
CA TYR A 219 17.19 12.91 -6.29
C TYR A 219 16.75 11.69 -7.11
N GLN A 220 15.60 11.83 -7.77
CA GLN A 220 15.17 10.96 -8.87
C GLN A 220 15.35 11.65 -10.21
N GLU A 221 15.64 10.85 -11.23
CA GLU A 221 15.49 11.27 -12.61
C GLU A 221 14.00 11.26 -12.96
N VAL A 222 13.54 12.34 -13.58
CA VAL A 222 12.16 12.50 -14.04
C VAL A 222 12.17 13.09 -15.45
N GLU A 223 11.04 13.07 -16.14
CA GLU A 223 10.89 13.74 -17.42
C GLU A 223 9.61 14.58 -17.38
N ILE A 224 9.74 15.82 -16.90
CA ILE A 224 8.62 16.76 -16.80
C ILE A 224 8.74 17.77 -17.92
N LYS A 225 7.77 17.74 -18.83
CA LYS A 225 7.71 18.60 -20.01
C LYS A 225 6.60 19.65 -19.88
N ASP A 226 6.77 20.76 -20.58
CA ASP A 226 5.72 21.76 -20.77
C ASP A 226 4.66 21.26 -21.77
N GLU A 227 3.62 22.06 -22.00
CA GLU A 227 2.55 21.79 -22.95
C GLU A 227 3.06 21.65 -24.41
N ASN A 228 4.24 22.21 -24.71
CA ASN A 228 4.87 22.16 -26.03
C ASN A 228 5.88 21.00 -26.16
N GLY A 229 6.04 20.17 -25.13
CA GLY A 229 6.97 19.05 -25.11
C GLY A 229 8.42 19.40 -24.76
N ASN A 230 8.70 20.65 -24.36
CA ASN A 230 10.04 21.04 -23.91
C ASN A 230 10.30 20.54 -22.49
N LEU A 231 11.49 19.99 -22.24
CA LEU A 231 11.89 19.53 -20.91
C LEU A 231 12.03 20.72 -19.95
N ILE A 232 11.20 20.75 -18.89
CA ILE A 232 11.26 21.75 -17.82
C ILE A 232 12.12 21.25 -16.66
N TYR A 233 11.93 19.99 -16.25
CA TYR A 233 12.67 19.40 -15.14
C TYR A 233 13.06 17.96 -15.44
N ASP A 234 14.25 17.59 -15.02
CA ASP A 234 14.80 16.23 -15.14
C ASP A 234 15.30 15.65 -13.81
N ARG A 235 15.19 16.44 -12.73
CA ARG A 235 15.57 16.04 -11.38
C ARG A 235 14.47 16.39 -10.38
N MET A 236 14.02 15.42 -9.60
CA MET A 236 13.19 15.62 -8.42
C MET A 236 14.06 15.44 -7.17
N ILE A 237 14.36 16.51 -6.45
CA ILE A 237 15.19 16.42 -5.23
C ILE A 237 14.45 15.67 -4.12
N THR A 238 15.15 14.75 -3.46
CA THR A 238 14.62 13.94 -2.36
C THR A 238 14.42 14.77 -1.10
N GLY A 239 13.18 14.75 -0.59
CA GLY A 239 12.72 15.47 0.58
C GLY A 239 11.44 16.26 0.32
N LYS A 240 10.61 16.32 1.33
CA LYS A 240 9.42 17.16 1.39
C LYS A 240 9.75 18.61 1.06
N ARG A 241 8.95 19.22 0.19
CA ARG A 241 9.08 20.61 -0.29
C ARG A 241 10.42 20.91 -0.98
N LYS A 242 11.17 19.89 -1.42
CA LYS A 242 12.37 20.10 -2.23
C LYS A 242 11.98 20.33 -3.70
N PRO A 243 12.81 21.09 -4.45
CA PRO A 243 12.44 21.52 -5.78
C PRO A 243 12.57 20.39 -6.82
N PHE A 244 11.86 20.57 -7.92
CA PHE A 244 12.26 20.00 -9.20
C PHE A 244 13.28 20.94 -9.85
N LEU A 245 14.30 20.37 -10.49
CA LEU A 245 15.42 21.10 -11.10
C LEU A 245 15.67 20.59 -12.52
N LEU A 246 16.31 21.44 -13.32
CA LEU A 246 16.79 21.08 -14.67
C LEU A 246 18.31 21.01 -14.65
N SER A 247 18.89 19.83 -14.87
CA SER A 247 20.34 19.60 -14.78
C SER A 247 21.16 20.56 -15.63
N ALA A 248 20.68 20.86 -16.85
CA ALA A 248 21.31 21.80 -17.77
C ALA A 248 21.43 23.25 -17.24
N LYS A 249 20.65 23.64 -16.22
CA LYS A 249 20.64 25.00 -15.65
C LYS A 249 21.01 25.05 -14.16
N ASP A 250 20.64 24.02 -13.41
CA ASP A 250 20.70 24.00 -11.94
C ASP A 250 21.82 23.09 -11.38
N GLN A 251 22.81 22.72 -12.19
CA GLN A 251 23.86 21.75 -11.84
C GLN A 251 24.51 22.01 -10.46
N ALA A 252 24.91 23.25 -10.17
CA ALA A 252 25.52 23.59 -8.88
C ALA A 252 24.57 23.40 -7.67
N ARG A 253 23.25 23.59 -7.87
CA ARG A 253 22.23 23.34 -6.83
C ARG A 253 22.03 21.86 -6.61
N ILE A 254 22.05 21.06 -7.69
CA ILE A 254 21.97 19.60 -7.63
C ILE A 254 23.15 19.05 -6.82
N GLU A 255 24.39 19.45 -7.16
CA GLU A 255 25.60 19.04 -6.44
C GLU A 255 25.57 19.42 -4.95
N LYS A 256 24.97 20.57 -4.62
CA LYS A 256 24.76 20.97 -3.23
C LYS A 256 23.84 19.99 -2.49
N TYR A 257 22.72 19.61 -3.09
CA TYR A 257 21.81 18.64 -2.48
C TYR A 257 22.41 17.23 -2.37
N GLU A 258 23.21 16.81 -3.36
CA GLU A 258 23.97 15.56 -3.29
C GLU A 258 24.92 15.55 -2.07
N LYS A 259 25.73 16.61 -1.91
CA LYS A 259 26.65 16.77 -0.77
C LYS A 259 25.92 16.78 0.57
N GLU A 260 24.78 17.49 0.65
CA GLU A 260 23.95 17.54 1.87
C GLU A 260 23.39 16.16 2.22
N PHE A 261 22.90 15.41 1.23
CA PHE A 261 22.35 14.07 1.43
C PHE A 261 23.42 13.07 1.90
N GLU A 262 24.60 13.07 1.28
CA GLU A 262 25.71 12.20 1.69
C GLU A 262 26.26 12.58 3.07
N LYS A 263 26.29 13.88 3.41
CA LYS A 263 26.63 14.32 4.77
C LYS A 263 25.65 13.76 5.80
N LEU A 264 24.34 13.78 5.52
CA LEU A 264 23.33 13.18 6.40
C LEU A 264 23.55 11.68 6.57
N LYS A 265 23.77 10.94 5.47
CA LYS A 265 24.07 9.50 5.51
C LYS A 265 25.28 9.19 6.38
N ASN A 266 26.38 9.92 6.18
CA ASN A 266 27.60 9.73 6.97
C ASN A 266 27.36 9.97 8.47
N ASN A 267 26.63 11.03 8.82
CA ASN A 267 26.27 11.30 10.21
C ASN A 267 25.46 10.14 10.82
N TYR A 268 24.44 9.62 10.12
CA TYR A 268 23.63 8.51 10.63
C TYR A 268 24.36 7.16 10.64
N ALA A 269 25.32 6.95 9.74
CA ALA A 269 26.14 5.74 9.72
C ALA A 269 27.11 5.67 10.92
N GLN A 270 27.64 6.82 11.36
CA GLN A 270 28.55 6.92 12.51
C GLN A 270 27.87 6.64 13.85
N HIS A 271 26.55 6.84 13.95
CA HIS A 271 25.75 6.57 15.14
C HIS A 271 25.12 5.16 15.12
N ARG A 272 25.79 4.18 14.48
CA ARG A 272 25.48 2.75 14.59
C ARG A 272 26.05 2.20 15.91
N VAL A 273 25.46 2.60 17.04
CA VAL A 273 25.60 1.91 18.33
C VAL A 273 24.22 1.43 18.75
#